data_AF-A0AAV2SP18-F1
#
_entry.id   AF-A0AAV2SP18-F1
#
_cell.length_a   1.000
_cell.length_b   1.000
_cell.length_c   1.000
_cell.angle_alpha   90.00
_cell.angle_beta   90.00
_cell.angle_gamma   90.00
#
_symmetry.space_group_name_H-M   'P 1'
#
loop_
_entity.id
_entity.type
_entity.pdbx_description
1 polymer ?
#
loop_
_entity_poly.entity_id
_entity_poly.type
_entity_poly.pdbx_seq_one_letter_code
_entity_poly.pdbx_strand_id
1 'polypeptide(L)'
;DIETVQTTGDKKLTELRTLGDKVTVSTSERGGRALRATLNSMEDAWNLHLATVGDVRRNLEGALVQWSQFEQQLDCHASWCREKESFFKDQQLCSSLEEKEDRISLIASKREEIVQYEREVDIFVDQSHALVRISSVDRLKPLITQLSNRYQALHVLSKDTCSKWKGLVTDHKTYVDKLTENTTWISAVETALKELLQVKTSDSR
;
A
#
# COMPACT_ATOMS: atom_id res chain seq x y z
N ASP A 1 -6.27 18.74 32.62
CA ASP A 1 -4.84 18.45 32.59
C ASP A 1 -4.57 17.32 33.58
N ILE A 2 -3.91 16.23 33.15
CA ILE A 2 -3.73 15.02 33.96
C ILE A 2 -2.78 15.30 35.12
N GLU A 3 -1.77 16.15 34.91
CA GLU A 3 -0.78 16.51 35.93
C GLU A 3 -1.41 17.33 37.07
N THR A 4 -2.37 18.19 36.75
CA THR A 4 -3.09 18.96 37.77
C THR A 4 -4.03 18.10 38.61
N VAL A 5 -4.67 17.08 38.00
CA VAL A 5 -5.49 16.10 38.72
C VAL A 5 -4.64 15.20 39.60
N GLN A 6 -3.47 14.76 39.10
CA GLN A 6 -2.48 14.02 39.87
C GLN A 6 -2.05 14.77 41.12
N THR A 7 -1.58 16.00 40.93
CA THR A 7 -1.12 16.88 42.02
C THR A 7 -2.22 17.15 43.05
N THR A 8 -3.47 17.33 42.59
CA THR A 8 -4.62 17.56 43.48
C THR A 8 -4.99 16.30 44.29
N GLY A 9 -4.93 15.12 43.68
CA GLY A 9 -5.22 13.85 44.34
C GLY A 9 -4.17 13.50 45.40
N ASP A 10 -2.88 13.66 45.08
CA ASP A 10 -1.77 13.44 46.01
C ASP A 10 -1.87 14.36 47.23
N LYS A 11 -2.23 15.63 46.99
CA LYS A 11 -2.48 16.60 48.06
C LYS A 11 -3.64 16.16 48.96
N LYS A 12 -4.76 15.74 48.39
CA LYS A 12 -5.94 15.26 49.15
C LYS A 12 -5.63 13.99 49.97
N LEU A 13 -4.85 13.06 49.43
CA LEU A 13 -4.41 11.87 50.16
C LEU A 13 -3.49 12.23 51.32
N THR A 14 -2.58 13.18 51.11
CA THR A 14 -1.70 13.69 52.16
C THR A 14 -2.52 14.34 53.29
N GLU A 15 -3.48 15.19 52.93
CA GLU A 15 -4.41 15.81 53.90
C GLU A 15 -5.22 14.74 54.67
N LEU A 16 -5.78 13.75 53.98
CA LEU A 16 -6.51 12.63 54.60
C LEU A 16 -5.64 11.83 55.57
N ARG A 17 -4.37 11.59 55.23
CA ARG A 17 -3.41 10.89 56.10
C ARG A 17 -3.15 11.68 57.37
N THR A 18 -2.88 12.98 57.24
CA THR A 18 -2.65 13.85 58.41
C THR A 18 -3.87 13.95 59.32
N LEU A 19 -5.09 13.98 58.75
CA LEU A 19 -6.32 13.98 59.52
C LEU A 19 -6.55 12.62 60.19
N GLY A 20 -6.28 11.53 59.47
CA GLY A 20 -6.33 10.17 59.99
C GLY A 20 -5.45 9.99 61.22
N ASP A 21 -4.19 10.42 61.14
CA ASP A 21 -3.23 10.34 62.25
C ASP A 21 -3.76 11.08 63.49
N LYS A 22 -4.29 12.31 63.32
CA LYS A 22 -4.89 13.08 64.42
C LYS A 22 -6.06 12.36 65.08
N VAL A 23 -6.97 11.79 64.28
CA VAL A 23 -8.18 11.12 64.76
C VAL A 23 -7.84 9.78 65.44
N THR A 24 -6.78 9.09 65.01
CA THR A 24 -6.38 7.82 65.64
C THR A 24 -5.95 7.97 67.10
N VAL A 25 -5.47 9.15 67.51
CA VAL A 25 -5.07 9.43 68.91
C VAL A 25 -6.27 9.39 69.86
N SER A 26 -7.45 9.77 69.39
CA SER A 26 -8.70 9.81 70.17
C SER A 26 -9.66 8.66 69.85
N THR A 27 -9.23 7.66 69.09
CA THR A 27 -10.07 6.54 68.63
C THR A 27 -9.61 5.22 69.25
N SER A 28 -10.54 4.27 69.44
CA SER A 28 -10.18 2.92 69.90
C SER A 28 -9.16 2.25 68.96
N GLU A 29 -8.34 1.35 69.49
CA GLU A 29 -7.31 0.65 68.70
C GLU A 29 -7.88 -0.07 67.48
N ARG A 30 -9.07 -0.69 67.64
CA ARG A 30 -9.82 -1.32 66.54
C ARG A 30 -10.23 -0.30 65.47
N GLY A 31 -10.74 0.87 65.87
CA GLY A 31 -11.11 1.94 64.94
C GLY A 31 -9.90 2.56 64.24
N GLY A 32 -8.79 2.76 64.96
CA GLY A 32 -7.54 3.24 64.38
C GLY A 32 -6.94 2.28 63.35
N ARG A 33 -6.99 0.96 63.61
CA ARG A 33 -6.60 -0.06 62.61
C ARG A 33 -7.49 -0.02 61.38
N ALA A 34 -8.82 0.09 61.56
CA ALA A 34 -9.76 0.20 60.45
C ALA A 34 -9.50 1.47 59.61
N LEU A 35 -9.25 2.61 60.25
CA LEU A 35 -8.97 3.88 59.56
C LEU A 35 -7.69 3.81 58.73
N ARG A 36 -6.60 3.26 59.29
CA ARG A 36 -5.34 3.06 58.56
C ARG A 36 -5.50 2.11 57.37
N ALA A 37 -6.26 1.03 57.54
CA ALA A 37 -6.56 0.10 56.44
C ALA A 37 -7.31 0.79 55.30
N THR A 38 -8.31 1.62 55.61
CA THR A 38 -9.03 2.40 54.60
C THR A 38 -8.13 3.42 53.89
N LEU A 39 -7.28 4.14 54.63
CA LEU A 39 -6.35 5.11 54.05
C LEU A 39 -5.35 4.44 53.09
N ASN A 40 -4.76 3.32 53.51
CA ASN A 40 -3.85 2.55 52.64
C ASN A 40 -4.59 2.04 51.40
N SER A 41 -5.82 1.53 51.55
CA SER A 41 -6.64 1.09 50.41
C SER A 41 -6.97 2.23 49.44
N MET A 42 -7.18 3.45 49.92
CA MET A 42 -7.40 4.62 49.07
C MET A 42 -6.12 5.04 48.32
N GLU A 43 -4.97 4.98 48.99
CA GLU A 43 -3.65 5.24 48.38
C GLU A 43 -3.33 4.19 47.30
N ASP A 44 -3.56 2.91 47.56
CA ASP A 44 -3.39 1.83 46.59
C ASP A 44 -4.32 2.01 45.38
N ALA A 45 -5.60 2.32 45.62
CA ALA A 45 -6.57 2.55 44.55
C ALA A 45 -6.21 3.77 43.69
N TRP A 46 -5.69 4.83 44.31
CA TRP A 46 -5.21 6.02 43.61
C TRP A 46 -3.99 5.71 42.74
N ASN A 47 -2.99 5.03 43.29
CA ASN A 47 -1.79 4.63 42.55
C ASN A 47 -2.15 3.73 41.36
N LEU A 48 -3.06 2.77 41.55
CA LEU A 48 -3.58 1.93 40.48
C LEU A 48 -4.30 2.75 39.40
N HIS A 49 -5.11 3.73 39.79
CA HIS A 49 -5.79 4.62 38.86
C HIS A 49 -4.78 5.44 38.04
N LEU A 50 -3.74 6.01 38.67
CA LEU A 50 -2.70 6.75 37.99
C LEU A 50 -1.92 5.89 36.99
N ALA A 51 -1.56 4.66 37.37
CA ALA A 51 -0.94 3.70 36.47
C ALA A 51 -1.84 3.42 35.25
N THR A 52 -3.12 3.15 35.49
CA THR A 52 -4.11 2.90 34.43
C THR A 52 -4.23 4.09 33.46
N VAL A 53 -4.32 5.31 33.99
CA VAL A 53 -4.37 6.53 33.17
C VAL A 53 -3.09 6.69 32.34
N GLY A 54 -1.93 6.42 32.93
CA GLY A 54 -0.64 6.45 32.24
C GLY A 54 -0.59 5.47 31.07
N ASP A 55 -1.08 4.24 31.26
CA ASP A 55 -1.13 3.22 30.22
C ASP A 55 -2.11 3.58 29.10
N VAL A 56 -3.31 4.09 29.45
CA VAL A 56 -4.27 4.57 28.45
C VAL A 56 -3.68 5.70 27.61
N ARG A 57 -3.00 6.67 28.24
CA ARG A 57 -2.34 7.77 27.53
C ARG A 57 -1.30 7.25 26.54
N ARG A 58 -0.39 6.38 26.99
CA ARG A 58 0.65 5.78 26.13
C ARG A 58 0.05 5.04 24.93
N ASN A 59 -1.04 4.30 25.16
CA ASN A 59 -1.74 3.58 24.10
C ASN A 59 -2.39 4.53 23.09
N LEU A 60 -3.01 5.62 23.54
CA LEU A 60 -3.59 6.64 22.66
C LEU A 60 -2.54 7.37 21.84
N GLU A 61 -1.42 7.76 22.47
CA GLU A 61 -0.29 8.39 21.77
C GLU A 61 0.30 7.46 20.70
N GLY A 62 0.49 6.18 21.03
CA GLY A 62 0.93 5.17 20.06
C GLY A 62 -0.05 4.99 18.90
N ALA A 63 -1.36 4.94 19.18
CA ALA A 63 -2.40 4.85 18.16
C ALA A 63 -2.42 6.09 17.24
N LEU A 64 -2.19 7.29 17.77
CA LEU A 64 -2.11 8.52 16.97
C LEU A 64 -0.91 8.50 16.01
N VAL A 65 0.25 8.03 16.46
CA VAL A 65 1.43 7.89 15.61
C VAL A 65 1.17 6.89 14.47
N GLN A 66 0.61 5.72 14.80
CA GLN A 66 0.23 4.72 13.80
C GLN A 66 -0.83 5.24 12.82
N TRP A 67 -1.78 6.05 13.30
CA TRP A 67 -2.79 6.69 12.46
C TRP A 67 -2.17 7.64 11.44
N SER A 68 -1.27 8.52 11.88
CA SER A 68 -0.57 9.44 11.00
C SER A 68 0.27 8.70 9.95
N GLN A 69 0.95 7.63 10.34
CA GLN A 69 1.69 6.78 9.41
C GLN A 69 0.76 6.12 8.38
N PHE A 70 -0.38 5.59 8.82
CA PHE A 70 -1.38 5.00 7.94
C PHE A 70 -1.88 6.01 6.88
N GLU A 71 -2.23 7.23 7.28
CA GLU A 71 -2.70 8.27 6.34
C GLU A 71 -1.65 8.60 5.29
N GLN A 72 -0.39 8.78 5.72
CA GLN A 72 0.73 9.04 4.81
C GLN A 72 0.96 7.88 3.82
N GLN A 73 0.94 6.65 4.31
CA GLN A 73 1.10 5.46 3.47
C GLN A 73 -0.06 5.32 2.48
N LEU A 74 -1.29 5.50 2.94
CA LEU A 74 -2.48 5.44 2.10
C LEU A 74 -2.36 6.41 0.93
N ASP A 75 -1.98 7.67 1.20
CA ASP A 75 -1.78 8.67 0.14
C ASP A 75 -0.62 8.32 -0.80
N CYS A 76 0.49 7.82 -0.27
CA CYS A 76 1.65 7.38 -1.06
C CYS A 76 1.28 6.24 -2.02
N HIS A 77 0.74 5.13 -1.50
CA HIS A 77 0.27 4.02 -2.32
C HIS A 77 -0.81 4.47 -3.30
N ALA A 78 -1.65 5.40 -2.86
CA ALA A 78 -2.72 5.88 -3.69
C ALA A 78 -2.23 6.68 -4.90
N SER A 79 -1.24 7.54 -4.68
CA SER A 79 -0.58 8.32 -5.72
C SER A 79 0.18 7.41 -6.68
N TRP A 80 0.95 6.46 -6.14
CA TRP A 80 1.69 5.49 -6.93
C TRP A 80 0.77 4.68 -7.87
N CYS A 81 -0.38 4.21 -7.38
CA CYS A 81 -1.36 3.52 -8.22
C CYS A 81 -1.86 4.42 -9.36
N ARG A 82 -2.16 5.71 -9.09
CA ARG A 82 -2.63 6.64 -10.14
C ARG A 82 -1.58 6.85 -11.22
N GLU A 83 -0.32 7.02 -10.83
CA GLU A 83 0.79 7.22 -11.76
C GLU A 83 0.94 6.02 -12.71
N LYS A 84 0.98 4.81 -12.15
CA LYS A 84 1.09 3.59 -12.94
C LYS A 84 -0.13 3.35 -13.81
N GLU A 85 -1.33 3.54 -13.28
CA GLU A 85 -2.57 3.47 -14.08
C GLU A 85 -2.52 4.42 -15.28
N SER A 86 -2.04 5.66 -15.09
CA SER A 86 -1.91 6.64 -16.17
C SER A 86 -0.99 6.13 -17.27
N PHE A 87 0.15 5.54 -16.91
CA PHE A 87 1.07 4.94 -17.88
C PHE A 87 0.43 3.83 -18.71
N PHE A 88 -0.29 2.89 -18.06
CA PHE A 88 -0.91 1.76 -18.77
C PHE A 88 -2.17 2.12 -19.55
N LYS A 89 -2.85 3.22 -19.18
CA LYS A 89 -3.97 3.80 -19.94
C LYS A 89 -3.50 4.62 -21.15
N ASP A 90 -2.27 5.11 -21.14
CA ASP A 90 -1.69 5.85 -22.26
C ASP A 90 -1.45 4.94 -23.47
N GLN A 91 -2.27 5.12 -24.51
CA GLN A 91 -2.19 4.36 -25.75
C GLN A 91 -1.29 5.08 -26.75
N GLN A 92 0.01 4.81 -26.66
CA GLN A 92 0.96 5.33 -27.64
C GLN A 92 0.89 4.56 -28.97
N LEU A 93 0.96 5.29 -30.06
CA LEU A 93 1.03 4.75 -31.41
C LEU A 93 2.49 4.51 -31.77
N CYS A 94 2.81 3.30 -32.24
CA CYS A 94 4.12 2.93 -32.76
C CYS A 94 3.98 2.51 -34.23
N SER A 95 4.83 3.09 -35.09
CA SER A 95 4.75 2.96 -36.54
C SER A 95 5.65 1.84 -37.07
N SER A 96 6.82 1.64 -36.48
CA SER A 96 7.78 0.60 -36.88
C SER A 96 7.71 -0.65 -36.00
N LEU A 97 8.31 -1.75 -36.45
CA LEU A 97 8.46 -2.96 -35.64
C LEU A 97 9.36 -2.70 -34.43
N GLU A 98 10.50 -2.04 -34.67
CA GLU A 98 11.49 -1.68 -33.65
C GLU A 98 10.85 -0.87 -32.51
N GLU A 99 10.08 0.18 -32.84
CA GLU A 99 9.35 0.97 -31.85
C GLU A 99 8.38 0.13 -31.01
N LYS A 100 7.73 -0.87 -31.61
CA LYS A 100 6.81 -1.78 -30.89
C LYS A 100 7.57 -2.75 -29.98
N GLU A 101 8.74 -3.21 -30.39
CA GLU A 101 9.63 -4.09 -29.61
C GLU A 101 10.20 -3.36 -28.39
N ASP A 102 10.62 -2.11 -28.56
CA ASP A 102 11.04 -1.23 -27.47
C ASP A 102 9.87 -0.96 -26.51
N ARG A 103 8.69 -0.68 -27.06
CA ARG A 103 7.50 -0.42 -26.24
C ARG A 103 7.10 -1.62 -25.41
N ILE A 104 7.10 -2.84 -25.94
CA ILE A 104 6.78 -4.03 -25.14
C ILE A 104 7.82 -4.29 -24.06
N SER A 105 9.10 -4.01 -24.33
CA SER A 105 10.17 -4.13 -23.33
C SER A 105 9.97 -3.16 -22.16
N LEU A 106 9.61 -1.90 -22.45
CA LEU A 106 9.27 -0.91 -21.44
C LEU A 106 8.01 -1.32 -20.63
N ILE A 107 6.96 -1.76 -21.30
CA ILE A 107 5.71 -2.22 -20.65
C ILE A 107 5.98 -3.41 -19.75
N ALA A 108 6.81 -4.37 -20.18
CA ALA A 108 7.19 -5.52 -19.38
C ALA A 108 7.96 -5.11 -18.12
N SER A 109 8.92 -4.19 -18.25
CA SER A 109 9.66 -3.62 -17.11
C SER A 109 8.74 -2.91 -16.12
N LYS A 110 7.81 -2.07 -16.61
CA LYS A 110 6.84 -1.38 -15.75
C LYS A 110 5.86 -2.33 -15.07
N ARG A 111 5.51 -3.44 -15.72
CA ARG A 111 4.68 -4.49 -15.10
C ARG A 111 5.44 -5.19 -13.98
N GLU A 112 6.73 -5.45 -14.16
CA GLU A 112 7.56 -6.05 -13.12
C GLU A 112 7.63 -5.15 -11.87
N GLU A 113 7.76 -3.84 -12.04
CA GLU A 113 7.64 -2.87 -10.92
C GLU A 113 6.31 -3.03 -10.17
N ILE A 114 5.21 -3.32 -10.87
CA ILE A 114 3.90 -3.54 -10.22
C ILE A 114 3.90 -4.82 -9.42
N VAL A 115 4.40 -5.92 -9.98
CA VAL A 115 4.47 -7.23 -9.29
C VAL A 115 5.33 -7.14 -8.03
N GLN A 116 6.47 -6.46 -8.11
CA GLN A 116 7.36 -6.29 -6.95
C GLN A 116 6.76 -5.42 -5.84
N TYR A 117 5.82 -4.54 -6.20
CA TYR A 117 5.13 -3.67 -5.25
C TYR A 117 4.06 -4.39 -4.40
N GLU A 118 3.70 -5.64 -4.75
CA GLU A 118 2.73 -6.45 -3.99
C GLU A 118 3.10 -6.53 -2.51
N ARG A 119 4.39 -6.73 -2.22
CA ARG A 119 4.91 -6.78 -0.84
C ARG A 119 4.62 -5.51 -0.05
N GLU A 120 4.73 -4.34 -0.67
CA GLU A 120 4.47 -3.07 0.00
C GLU A 120 2.99 -2.89 0.30
N VAL A 121 2.11 -3.36 -0.59
CA VAL A 121 0.65 -3.37 -0.39
C VAL A 121 0.28 -4.34 0.75
N ASP A 122 0.88 -5.52 0.81
CA ASP A 122 0.64 -6.49 1.88
C ASP A 122 1.04 -5.93 3.25
N ILE A 123 2.24 -5.33 3.34
CA ILE A 123 2.72 -4.67 4.56
C ILE A 123 1.74 -3.58 5.01
N PHE A 124 1.25 -2.75 4.07
CA PHE A 124 0.27 -1.72 4.37
C PHE A 124 -1.04 -2.31 4.88
N VAL A 125 -1.56 -3.37 4.25
CA VAL A 125 -2.81 -4.03 4.68
C VAL A 125 -2.66 -4.59 6.09
N ASP A 126 -1.54 -5.25 6.40
CA ASP A 126 -1.26 -5.79 7.73
C ASP A 126 -1.18 -4.70 8.80
N GLN A 127 -0.45 -3.62 8.52
CA GLN A 127 -0.36 -2.46 9.42
C GLN A 127 -1.73 -1.81 9.64
N SER A 128 -2.53 -1.71 8.58
CA SER A 128 -3.86 -1.15 8.64
C SER A 128 -4.81 -2.00 9.48
N HIS A 129 -4.75 -3.34 9.35
CA HIS A 129 -5.53 -4.25 10.20
C HIS A 129 -5.11 -4.19 11.67
N ALA A 130 -3.82 -4.05 11.95
CA ALA A 130 -3.32 -3.84 13.31
C ALA A 130 -3.89 -2.54 13.91
N LEU A 131 -3.88 -1.44 13.15
CA LEU A 131 -4.44 -0.16 13.57
C LEU A 131 -5.96 -0.24 13.80
N VAL A 132 -6.71 -0.91 12.93
CA VAL A 132 -8.15 -1.14 13.12
C VAL A 132 -8.44 -1.88 14.42
N ARG A 133 -7.64 -2.89 14.76
CA ARG A 133 -7.79 -3.66 16.00
C ARG A 133 -7.51 -2.82 17.25
N ILE A 134 -6.50 -1.96 17.20
CA ILE A 134 -6.11 -1.11 18.34
C ILE A 134 -7.07 0.06 18.53
N SER A 135 -7.46 0.72 17.42
CA SER A 135 -8.29 1.92 17.45
C SER A 135 -9.79 1.62 17.51
N SER A 136 -10.22 0.40 17.12
CA SER A 136 -11.63 0.03 16.91
C SER A 136 -12.38 0.91 15.90
N VAL A 137 -11.65 1.55 14.98
CA VAL A 137 -12.20 2.49 14.00
C VAL A 137 -12.56 1.77 12.69
N ASP A 138 -13.83 1.41 12.54
CA ASP A 138 -14.32 0.64 11.37
C ASP A 138 -14.25 1.39 10.03
N ARG A 139 -14.26 2.74 10.04
CA ARG A 139 -14.18 3.56 8.82
C ARG A 139 -12.89 3.37 8.01
N LEU A 140 -11.86 2.75 8.59
CA LEU A 140 -10.63 2.43 7.89
C LEU A 140 -10.79 1.25 6.93
N LYS A 141 -11.67 0.28 7.25
CA LYS A 141 -11.85 -0.94 6.45
C LYS A 141 -12.18 -0.64 4.98
N PRO A 142 -13.13 0.26 4.65
CA PRO A 142 -13.40 0.63 3.26
C PRO A 142 -12.20 1.24 2.53
N LEU A 143 -11.37 2.05 3.21
CA LEU A 143 -10.19 2.70 2.61
C LEU A 143 -9.13 1.66 2.22
N ILE A 144 -8.88 0.70 3.10
CA ILE A 144 -7.96 -0.42 2.86
C ILE A 144 -8.46 -1.23 1.66
N THR A 145 -9.73 -1.67 1.69
CA THR A 145 -10.34 -2.43 0.60
C THR A 145 -10.32 -1.68 -0.73
N GLN A 146 -10.57 -0.37 -0.72
CA GLN A 146 -10.52 0.46 -1.91
C GLN A 146 -9.12 0.50 -2.52
N LEU A 147 -8.08 0.66 -1.71
CA LEU A 147 -6.70 0.63 -2.19
C LEU A 147 -6.33 -0.76 -2.75
N SER A 148 -6.64 -1.83 -2.03
CA SER A 148 -6.38 -3.21 -2.48
C SER A 148 -7.09 -3.52 -3.81
N ASN A 149 -8.35 -3.13 -3.95
CA ASN A 149 -9.10 -3.30 -5.20
C ASN A 149 -8.48 -2.52 -6.36
N ARG A 150 -7.99 -1.30 -6.09
CA ARG A 150 -7.36 -0.49 -7.12
C ARG A 150 -6.01 -1.05 -7.55
N TYR A 151 -5.20 -1.53 -6.60
CA TYR A 151 -3.97 -2.25 -6.91
C TYR A 151 -4.26 -3.50 -7.76
N GLN A 152 -5.27 -4.28 -7.41
CA GLN A 152 -5.64 -5.46 -8.20
C GLN A 152 -6.11 -5.10 -9.61
N ALA A 153 -6.90 -4.03 -9.75
CA ALA A 153 -7.30 -3.52 -11.06
C ALA A 153 -6.10 -3.06 -11.90
N LEU A 154 -5.10 -2.40 -11.29
CA LEU A 154 -3.85 -2.04 -11.93
C LEU A 154 -3.05 -3.28 -12.37
N HIS A 155 -3.00 -4.32 -11.53
CA HIS A 155 -2.33 -5.57 -11.87
C HIS A 155 -2.97 -6.23 -13.10
N VAL A 156 -4.31 -6.31 -13.16
CA VAL A 156 -5.06 -6.79 -14.34
C VAL A 156 -4.79 -5.92 -15.57
N LEU A 157 -4.92 -4.59 -15.44
CA LEU A 157 -4.66 -3.65 -16.53
C LEU A 157 -3.26 -3.82 -17.11
N SER A 158 -2.23 -3.95 -16.27
CA SER A 158 -0.85 -4.12 -16.72
C SER A 158 -0.63 -5.43 -17.49
N LYS A 159 -1.29 -6.52 -17.06
CA LYS A 159 -1.25 -7.82 -17.72
C LYS A 159 -1.94 -7.76 -19.08
N ASP A 160 -3.11 -7.15 -19.16
CA ASP A 160 -3.89 -7.05 -20.39
C ASP A 160 -3.19 -6.16 -21.42
N THR A 161 -2.65 -5.01 -21.00
CA THR A 161 -1.85 -4.13 -21.87
C THR A 161 -0.60 -4.84 -22.38
N CYS A 162 0.13 -5.57 -21.52
CA CYS A 162 1.29 -6.37 -21.94
C CYS A 162 0.89 -7.43 -22.99
N SER A 163 -0.23 -8.13 -22.78
CA SER A 163 -0.72 -9.16 -23.69
C SER A 163 -1.14 -8.57 -25.04
N LYS A 164 -1.84 -7.44 -25.03
CA LYS A 164 -2.21 -6.69 -26.24
C LYS A 164 -0.99 -6.31 -27.07
N TRP A 165 0.04 -5.72 -26.44
CA TRP A 165 1.25 -5.29 -27.15
C TRP A 165 2.07 -6.46 -27.69
N LYS A 166 2.13 -7.59 -26.96
CA LYS A 166 2.73 -8.83 -27.49
C LYS A 166 2.03 -9.31 -28.76
N GLY A 167 0.70 -9.26 -28.79
CA GLY A 167 -0.09 -9.55 -29.99
C GLY A 167 0.28 -8.64 -31.16
N LEU A 168 0.29 -7.32 -30.94
CA LEU A 168 0.64 -6.34 -31.98
C LEU A 168 2.04 -6.54 -32.58
N VAL A 169 3.03 -6.87 -31.76
CA VAL A 169 4.39 -7.19 -32.23
C VAL A 169 4.38 -8.49 -33.05
N THR A 170 3.68 -9.51 -32.58
CA THR A 170 3.58 -10.81 -33.25
C THR A 170 2.91 -10.69 -34.62
N ASP A 171 1.82 -9.94 -34.69
CA ASP A 171 1.10 -9.67 -35.94
C ASP A 171 1.97 -8.91 -36.93
N HIS A 172 2.72 -7.90 -36.47
CA HIS A 172 3.62 -7.13 -37.33
C HIS A 172 4.78 -7.98 -37.86
N LYS A 173 5.39 -8.82 -37.02
CA LYS A 173 6.43 -9.79 -37.46
C LYS A 173 5.90 -10.71 -38.53
N THR A 174 4.73 -11.33 -38.28
CA THR A 174 4.07 -12.22 -39.24
C THR A 174 3.75 -11.51 -40.55
N TYR A 175 3.35 -10.24 -40.51
CA TYR A 175 3.10 -9.43 -41.71
C TYR A 175 4.39 -9.18 -42.49
N VAL A 176 5.47 -8.77 -41.81
CA VAL A 176 6.78 -8.54 -42.44
C VAL A 176 7.30 -9.83 -43.10
N ASP A 177 7.22 -10.96 -42.41
CA ASP A 177 7.66 -12.25 -42.94
C ASP A 177 6.91 -12.60 -44.23
N LYS A 178 5.57 -12.52 -44.22
CA LYS A 178 4.73 -12.77 -45.42
C LYS A 178 5.00 -11.78 -46.55
N LEU A 179 5.24 -10.51 -46.23
CA LEU A 179 5.59 -9.51 -47.23
C LEU A 179 6.92 -9.87 -47.90
N THR A 180 7.93 -10.21 -47.11
CA THR A 180 9.25 -10.60 -47.63
C THR A 180 9.20 -11.86 -48.49
N GLU A 181 8.44 -12.88 -48.06
CA GLU A 181 8.20 -14.10 -48.85
C GLU A 181 7.59 -13.77 -50.22
N ASN A 182 6.51 -12.98 -50.22
CA ASN A 182 5.83 -12.58 -51.45
C ASN A 182 6.70 -11.72 -52.36
N THR A 183 7.41 -10.73 -51.81
CA THR A 183 8.31 -9.86 -52.59
C THR A 183 9.45 -10.69 -53.20
N THR A 184 10.01 -11.63 -52.44
CA THR A 184 11.06 -12.53 -52.95
C THR A 184 10.52 -13.40 -54.09
N TRP A 185 9.33 -13.98 -53.92
CA TRP A 185 8.67 -14.77 -54.96
C TRP A 185 8.40 -13.96 -56.24
N ILE A 186 7.82 -12.75 -56.12
CA ILE A 186 7.58 -11.85 -57.26
C ILE A 186 8.90 -11.52 -57.97
N SER A 187 9.94 -11.17 -57.23
CA SER A 187 11.24 -10.83 -57.83
C SER A 187 11.86 -11.98 -58.61
N ALA A 188 11.69 -13.23 -58.13
CA ALA A 188 12.15 -14.42 -58.82
C ALA A 188 11.37 -14.64 -60.13
N VAL A 189 10.04 -14.47 -60.10
CA VAL A 189 9.18 -14.57 -61.29
C VAL A 189 9.53 -13.49 -62.32
N GLU A 190 9.73 -12.24 -61.89
CA GLU A 190 10.15 -11.14 -62.77
C GLU A 190 11.51 -11.39 -63.41
N THR A 191 12.44 -11.99 -62.67
CA THR A 191 13.77 -12.34 -63.19
C THR A 191 13.68 -13.44 -64.24
N ALA A 192 12.95 -14.52 -63.96
CA ALA A 192 12.73 -15.61 -64.91
C ALA A 192 12.03 -15.12 -66.20
N LEU A 193 11.07 -14.21 -66.10
CA LEU A 193 10.40 -13.62 -67.25
C LEU A 193 11.37 -12.81 -68.12
N LYS A 194 12.24 -12.01 -67.50
CA LYS A 194 13.27 -11.23 -68.22
C LYS A 194 14.24 -12.14 -68.97
N GLU A 195 14.67 -13.23 -68.35
CA GLU A 195 15.55 -14.23 -68.99
C GLU A 195 14.87 -14.88 -70.21
N LEU A 196 13.62 -15.33 -70.08
CA LEU A 196 12.86 -15.90 -71.19
C LEU A 196 12.65 -14.92 -72.34
N LEU A 197 12.40 -13.64 -72.04
CA LEU A 197 12.27 -12.60 -73.07
C LEU A 197 13.59 -12.37 -73.81
N GLN A 198 14.73 -12.38 -73.11
CA GLN A 198 16.04 -12.26 -73.75
C GLN A 198 16.33 -13.42 -74.70
N VAL A 199 16.07 -14.67 -74.28
CA VAL A 199 16.23 -15.87 -75.13
C VAL A 199 15.34 -15.79 -76.38
N LYS A 200 14.08 -15.37 -76.23
CA LYS A 200 13.17 -15.22 -77.37
C LYS A 200 13.66 -14.17 -78.37
N THR A 201 14.27 -13.07 -77.90
CA THR A 201 14.84 -12.03 -78.77
C THR A 201 16.16 -12.42 -79.42
N SER A 202 16.92 -13.36 -78.85
CA SER A 202 18.13 -13.90 -79.48
C SER A 202 17.83 -14.96 -80.53
N ASP A 203 16.79 -15.77 -80.33
CA ASP A 203 16.38 -16.83 -81.28
C ASP A 203 15.62 -16.30 -82.51
N SER A 204 15.24 -15.02 -82.51
CA SER A 204 14.52 -14.36 -83.61
C SER A 204 15.39 -13.42 -84.47
N ARG A 205 16.72 -13.45 -84.27
CA ARG A 205 17.75 -12.76 -85.09
C ARG A 205 18.59 -13.77 -85.86
#